data_AF-A0A1X2INV8-F1
#
_entry.id   AF-A0A1X2INV8-F1
#
_cell.length_a   1.000
_cell.length_b   1.000
_cell.length_c   1.000
_cell.angle_alpha   90.00
_cell.angle_beta   90.00
_cell.angle_gamma   90.00
#
_symmetry.space_group_name_H-M   'P 1'
#
loop_
_entity.id
_entity.type
_entity.pdbx_description
1 polymer ?
#
loop_
_entity_poly.entity_id
_entity_poly.type
_entity_poly.pdbx_seq_one_letter_code
_entity_poly.pdbx_strand_id
1 'polypeptide(L)'
;MLLLSSAIMYVDFSQWYGSALPSELCPMVLFVSLLSIMLCPFDVLYFSARKWLGVALGRIVLSYCFPVEFRDFFIADELNSLSYSFWTCSYFFCAYGCHWVGLTTHCNLSTSWLTPLLASLPPWWRLLQCFRRYRDSNEKVHLINGAKYTSSILATLMNGMRKIHGTQLTLCLWIVISLINSCYTSTWDIKMDWGLMQKQSQYRFLRNELVFHRWVKYNAVVVSVRGV
;
A
#
# COMPACT_ATOMS: atom_id res chain seq x y z
N MET A 1 8.02 -17.23 -5.84
CA MET A 1 8.03 -15.74 -5.83
C MET A 1 9.24 -15.21 -5.08
N LEU A 2 9.31 -15.35 -3.75
CA LEU A 2 10.47 -14.88 -2.96
C LEU A 2 11.79 -15.58 -3.34
N LEU A 3 11.78 -16.91 -3.50
CA LEU A 3 12.97 -17.66 -3.93
C LEU A 3 13.50 -17.20 -5.30
N LEU A 4 12.59 -16.87 -6.22
CA LEU A 4 12.95 -16.39 -7.56
C LEU A 4 13.58 -14.99 -7.46
N SER A 5 12.99 -14.10 -6.67
CA SER A 5 13.56 -12.78 -6.38
C SER A 5 14.94 -12.88 -5.73
N SER A 6 15.10 -13.72 -4.71
CA SER A 6 16.41 -13.90 -4.05
C SER A 6 17.45 -14.51 -4.99
N ALA A 7 17.06 -15.45 -5.85
CA ALA A 7 17.97 -16.06 -6.82
C ALA A 7 18.43 -15.03 -7.87
N ILE A 8 17.53 -14.24 -8.45
CA ILE A 8 17.88 -13.22 -9.45
C ILE A 8 18.75 -12.13 -8.82
N MET A 9 18.40 -11.66 -7.62
CA MET A 9 19.24 -10.69 -6.89
C MET A 9 20.62 -11.26 -6.59
N TYR A 10 20.70 -12.52 -6.13
CA TYR A 10 21.98 -13.17 -5.87
C TYR A 10 22.84 -13.26 -7.13
N VAL A 11 22.26 -13.66 -8.27
CA VAL A 11 22.98 -13.73 -9.56
C VAL A 11 23.52 -12.37 -9.99
N ASP A 12 22.75 -11.29 -9.81
CA ASP A 12 23.17 -9.93 -10.13
C ASP A 12 24.30 -9.45 -9.19
N PHE A 13 24.12 -9.53 -7.87
CA PHE A 13 25.12 -9.08 -6.90
C PHE A 13 26.40 -9.92 -6.89
N SER A 14 26.30 -11.21 -7.18
CA SER A 14 27.48 -12.08 -7.31
C SER A 14 28.21 -11.87 -8.64
N GLN A 15 27.65 -11.10 -9.57
CA GLN A 15 28.19 -10.84 -10.91
C GLN A 15 28.53 -12.13 -11.67
N TRP A 16 27.83 -13.23 -11.37
CA TRP A 16 28.10 -14.56 -11.93
C TRP A 16 28.09 -14.54 -13.47
N TYR A 17 27.20 -13.74 -14.06
CA TYR A 17 27.06 -13.57 -15.52
C TYR A 17 27.35 -12.12 -15.97
N GLY A 18 28.10 -11.33 -15.21
CA GLY A 18 28.29 -9.90 -15.47
C GLY A 18 28.88 -9.55 -16.84
N SER A 19 29.57 -10.49 -17.50
CA SER A 19 30.10 -10.31 -18.87
C SER A 19 29.05 -10.52 -19.98
N ALA A 20 27.94 -11.21 -19.69
CA ALA A 20 26.91 -11.57 -20.68
C ALA A 20 25.56 -10.88 -20.40
N LEU A 21 25.29 -10.52 -19.15
CA LEU A 21 24.04 -9.92 -18.70
C LEU A 21 24.35 -8.58 -17.99
N PRO A 22 24.01 -7.44 -18.61
CA PRO A 22 24.01 -6.15 -17.92
C PRO A 22 23.08 -6.18 -16.70
N SER A 23 23.51 -5.58 -15.58
CA SER A 23 22.74 -5.53 -14.33
C SER A 23 21.39 -4.84 -14.50
N GLU A 24 21.26 -3.96 -15.50
CA GLU A 24 20.01 -3.29 -15.86
C GLU A 24 18.94 -4.26 -16.37
N LEU A 25 19.29 -5.45 -16.87
CA LEU A 25 18.31 -6.43 -17.35
C LEU A 25 17.74 -7.29 -16.22
N CYS A 26 18.46 -7.45 -15.10
CA CYS A 26 18.04 -8.34 -14.00
C CYS A 26 16.67 -7.97 -13.40
N PRO A 27 16.37 -6.68 -13.10
CA PRO A 27 15.05 -6.30 -12.61
C PRO A 27 13.95 -6.49 -13.65
N MET A 28 14.25 -6.33 -14.94
CA MET A 28 13.29 -6.60 -16.03
C MET A 28 12.96 -8.10 -16.14
N VAL A 29 13.98 -8.96 -16.08
CA VAL A 29 13.79 -10.43 -16.06
C VAL A 29 12.95 -10.85 -14.86
N LEU A 30 13.20 -10.28 -13.68
CA LEU A 30 12.36 -10.51 -12.50
C LEU A 30 10.92 -10.06 -12.75
N PHE A 31 10.72 -8.83 -13.22
CA PHE A 31 9.38 -8.30 -13.47
C PHE A 31 8.58 -9.17 -14.46
N VAL A 32 9.19 -9.51 -15.60
CA VAL A 32 8.58 -10.35 -16.63
C VAL A 32 8.27 -11.74 -16.09
N SER A 33 9.22 -12.39 -15.40
CA SER A 33 9.00 -13.73 -14.85
C SER A 33 7.89 -13.76 -13.79
N LEU A 34 7.83 -12.79 -12.88
CA LEU A 34 6.76 -12.69 -11.90
C LEU A 34 5.40 -12.46 -12.58
N LEU A 35 5.35 -11.57 -13.59
CA LEU A 35 4.13 -11.29 -14.35
C LEU A 35 3.66 -12.52 -15.13
N SER A 36 4.57 -13.23 -15.79
CA SER A 36 4.26 -14.49 -16.50
C SER A 36 3.70 -15.55 -15.57
N ILE A 37 4.27 -15.71 -14.36
CA ILE A 37 3.72 -16.65 -13.38
C ILE A 37 2.35 -16.18 -12.90
N MET A 38 2.16 -14.89 -12.60
CA MET A 38 0.88 -14.35 -12.15
C MET A 38 -0.23 -14.56 -13.17
N LEU A 39 0.04 -14.31 -14.45
CA LEU A 39 -0.92 -14.42 -15.56
C LEU A 39 -1.03 -15.83 -16.17
N CYS A 40 -0.21 -16.78 -15.73
CA CYS A 40 -0.17 -18.13 -16.28
C CYS A 40 -1.54 -18.84 -16.16
N PRO A 41 -2.20 -19.24 -17.26
CA PRO A 41 -3.54 -19.86 -17.19
C PRO A 41 -3.50 -21.34 -16.77
N PHE A 42 -2.33 -21.97 -16.78
CA PHE A 42 -2.15 -23.38 -16.46
C PHE A 42 -2.20 -23.64 -14.95
N ASP A 43 -2.59 -24.85 -14.56
CA ASP A 43 -2.64 -25.32 -13.16
C ASP A 43 -1.25 -25.65 -12.61
N VAL A 44 -0.37 -24.66 -12.66
CA VAL A 44 1.03 -24.74 -12.26
C VAL A 44 1.33 -23.52 -11.39
N LEU A 45 2.25 -23.66 -10.42
CA LEU A 45 2.64 -22.58 -9.49
C LEU A 45 1.45 -21.93 -8.76
N TYR A 46 0.72 -22.71 -7.95
CA TYR A 46 -0.35 -22.24 -7.06
C TYR A 46 -1.49 -21.49 -7.78
N PHE A 47 -2.03 -22.08 -8.86
CA PHE A 47 -3.10 -21.50 -9.67
C PHE A 47 -4.30 -20.98 -8.87
N SER A 48 -4.79 -21.75 -7.89
CA SER A 48 -5.92 -21.34 -7.03
C SER A 48 -5.65 -20.01 -6.29
N ALA A 49 -4.44 -19.83 -5.76
CA ALA A 49 -4.07 -18.59 -5.07
C ALA A 49 -3.94 -17.40 -6.04
N ARG A 50 -3.36 -17.63 -7.22
CA ARG A 50 -3.21 -16.59 -8.26
C ARG A 50 -4.56 -16.13 -8.79
N LYS A 51 -5.48 -17.06 -9.06
CA LYS A 51 -6.85 -16.75 -9.47
C LYS A 51 -7.59 -15.97 -8.37
N TRP A 52 -7.47 -16.41 -7.12
CA TRP A 52 -8.09 -15.72 -5.98
C TRP A 52 -7.57 -14.28 -5.84
N LEU A 53 -6.25 -14.08 -5.95
CA LEU A 53 -5.63 -12.75 -5.88
C LEU A 53 -6.04 -11.87 -7.06
N GLY A 54 -6.07 -12.41 -8.28
CA GLY A 54 -6.53 -11.69 -9.47
C GLY A 54 -7.98 -11.21 -9.36
N VAL A 55 -8.88 -12.07 -8.86
CA VAL A 55 -10.27 -11.69 -8.59
C VAL A 55 -10.35 -10.62 -7.49
N ALA A 56 -9.55 -10.74 -6.41
CA ALA A 56 -9.50 -9.73 -5.36
C ALA A 56 -9.08 -8.36 -5.91
N LEU A 57 -7.97 -8.30 -6.66
CA LEU A 57 -7.46 -7.07 -7.26
C LEU A 57 -8.46 -6.46 -8.25
N GLY A 58 -9.10 -7.27 -9.09
CA GLY A 58 -10.14 -6.79 -10.02
C GLY A 58 -11.35 -6.18 -9.29
N ARG A 59 -11.81 -6.81 -8.20
CA ARG A 59 -12.88 -6.26 -7.36
C ARG A 59 -12.45 -4.98 -6.63
N ILE A 60 -11.18 -4.87 -6.22
CA ILE A 60 -10.65 -3.66 -5.58
C ILE A 60 -10.62 -2.48 -6.56
N VAL A 61 -10.18 -2.70 -7.80
CA VAL A 61 -10.22 -1.65 -8.84
C VAL A 61 -11.65 -1.15 -9.05
N LEU A 62 -12.64 -2.03 -8.94
CA LEU A 62 -14.06 -1.73 -9.05
C LEU A 62 -14.77 -1.67 -7.68
N SER A 63 -14.08 -1.20 -6.63
CA SER A 63 -14.53 -1.27 -5.23
C SER A 63 -15.92 -0.69 -4.97
N TYR A 64 -16.36 0.30 -5.74
CA TYR A 64 -17.69 0.91 -5.58
C TYR A 64 -18.82 0.11 -6.27
N CYS A 65 -18.49 -0.76 -7.22
CA CYS A 65 -19.47 -1.52 -8.01
C CYS A 65 -19.94 -2.80 -7.30
N PHE A 66 -19.10 -3.41 -6.46
CA PHE A 66 -19.37 -4.69 -5.81
C PHE A 66 -19.59 -4.54 -4.30
N PRO A 67 -20.34 -5.42 -3.63
CA PRO A 67 -20.35 -5.49 -2.18
C PRO A 67 -18.94 -5.84 -1.66
N VAL A 68 -18.53 -5.21 -0.57
CA VAL A 68 -17.16 -5.38 -0.04
C VAL A 68 -17.09 -6.65 0.82
N GLU A 69 -16.39 -7.66 0.31
CA GLU A 69 -16.10 -8.89 1.06
C GLU A 69 -14.84 -8.72 1.94
N PHE A 70 -14.64 -9.63 2.90
CA PHE A 70 -13.46 -9.60 3.77
C PHE A 70 -12.14 -9.65 2.98
N ARG A 71 -12.07 -10.48 1.94
CA ARG A 71 -10.90 -10.54 1.04
C ARG A 71 -10.56 -9.18 0.44
N ASP A 72 -11.57 -8.50 -0.09
CA ASP A 72 -11.39 -7.23 -0.80
C ASP A 72 -10.94 -6.15 0.19
N PHE A 73 -11.49 -6.16 1.41
CA PHE A 73 -11.06 -5.31 2.52
C PHE A 73 -9.61 -5.58 2.93
N PHE A 74 -9.26 -6.85 3.16
CA PHE A 74 -7.94 -7.27 3.64
C PHE A 74 -6.83 -6.93 2.64
N ILE A 75 -6.99 -7.34 1.37
CA ILE A 75 -5.99 -7.06 0.34
C ILE A 75 -5.85 -5.55 0.10
N ALA A 76 -6.96 -4.79 0.08
CA ALA A 76 -6.87 -3.34 -0.08
C ALA A 76 -6.13 -2.66 1.10
N ASP A 77 -6.23 -3.20 2.31
CA ASP A 77 -5.49 -2.71 3.48
C ASP A 77 -3.98 -2.94 3.28
N GLU A 78 -3.58 -4.14 2.87
CA GLU A 78 -2.19 -4.47 2.54
C GLU A 78 -1.62 -3.59 1.41
N LEU A 79 -2.45 -3.21 0.43
CA LEU A 79 -2.04 -2.31 -0.65
C LEU A 79 -1.61 -0.92 -0.14
N ASN A 80 -2.13 -0.45 1.01
CA ASN A 80 -1.70 0.84 1.57
C ASN A 80 -0.23 0.82 2.00
N SER A 81 0.24 -0.32 2.51
CA SER A 81 1.66 -0.54 2.82
C SER A 81 2.55 -0.59 1.56
N LEU A 82 1.94 -0.84 0.39
CA LEU A 82 2.61 -0.88 -0.91
C LEU A 82 2.52 0.45 -1.69
N SER A 83 2.01 1.54 -1.09
CA SER A 83 1.85 2.83 -1.76
C SER A 83 3.15 3.37 -2.37
N TYR A 84 4.30 3.09 -1.74
CA TYR A 84 5.62 3.42 -2.31
C TYR A 84 5.86 2.68 -3.64
N SER A 85 5.61 1.37 -3.67
CA SER A 85 5.77 0.54 -4.86
C SER A 85 4.92 1.04 -6.04
N PHE A 86 3.69 1.51 -5.80
CA PHE A 86 2.81 2.01 -6.86
C PHE A 86 3.41 3.18 -7.65
N TRP A 87 3.98 4.18 -6.96
CA TRP A 87 4.57 5.31 -7.67
C TRP A 87 5.97 4.98 -8.20
N THR A 88 6.78 4.18 -7.48
CA THR A 88 8.11 3.77 -7.96
C THR A 88 8.04 2.90 -9.21
N CYS A 89 6.95 2.16 -9.43
CA CYS A 89 6.70 1.46 -10.71
C CYS A 89 6.77 2.40 -11.92
N SER A 90 6.35 3.67 -11.79
CA SER A 90 6.46 4.63 -12.89
C SER A 90 7.92 4.95 -13.26
N TYR A 91 8.83 4.94 -12.27
CA TYR A 91 10.26 5.11 -12.52
C TYR A 91 10.84 3.91 -13.26
N PHE A 92 10.43 2.69 -12.90
CA PHE A 92 10.80 1.48 -13.63
C PHE A 92 10.46 1.64 -15.12
N PHE A 93 9.20 1.91 -15.47
CA PHE A 93 8.81 2.06 -16.88
C PHE A 93 9.53 3.21 -17.60
N CYS A 94 9.76 4.33 -16.92
CA CYS A 94 10.50 5.46 -17.48
C CYS A 94 11.97 5.09 -17.77
N ALA A 95 12.65 4.45 -16.82
CA ALA A 95 14.05 4.08 -16.94
C ALA A 95 14.30 3.14 -18.13
N TYR A 96 13.47 2.10 -18.29
CA TYR A 96 13.57 1.20 -19.44
C TYR A 96 13.15 1.86 -20.76
N GLY A 97 12.15 2.74 -20.74
CA GLY A 97 11.74 3.50 -21.92
C GLY A 97 12.82 4.45 -22.45
N CYS A 98 13.66 5.00 -21.57
CA CYS A 98 14.79 5.86 -21.92
C CYS A 98 16.13 5.11 -22.04
N HIS A 99 16.12 3.77 -22.04
CA HIS A 99 17.33 2.94 -22.10
C HIS A 99 18.39 3.33 -21.05
N TRP A 100 17.96 3.74 -19.86
CA TRP A 100 18.84 4.20 -18.77
C TRP A 100 19.70 5.45 -19.09
N VAL A 101 19.40 6.16 -20.19
CA VAL A 101 20.09 7.38 -20.58
C VAL A 101 19.37 8.61 -20.02
N GLY A 102 20.12 9.54 -19.41
CA GLY A 102 19.58 10.84 -18.99
C GLY A 102 18.45 10.75 -17.97
N LEU A 103 18.46 9.74 -17.07
CA LEU A 103 17.41 9.44 -16.09
C LEU A 103 17.00 10.65 -15.23
N THR A 104 17.95 11.50 -14.86
CA THR A 104 17.69 12.71 -14.06
C THR A 104 16.87 13.75 -14.81
N THR A 105 17.04 13.83 -16.14
CA THR A 105 16.35 14.78 -17.01
C THR A 105 15.01 14.21 -17.51
N HIS A 106 15.01 12.96 -17.96
CA HIS A 106 13.83 12.34 -18.57
C HIS A 106 12.87 11.72 -17.55
N CYS A 107 13.37 11.25 -16.40
CA CYS A 107 12.59 10.56 -15.37
C CYS A 107 12.52 11.33 -14.04
N ASN A 108 12.38 12.67 -14.11
CA ASN A 108 12.13 13.48 -12.91
C ASN A 108 10.68 13.34 -12.41
N LEU A 109 10.37 12.16 -11.87
CA LEU A 109 9.07 11.85 -11.29
C LEU A 109 8.86 12.50 -9.93
N SER A 110 9.95 12.89 -9.25
CA SER A 110 9.89 13.49 -7.92
C SER A 110 9.09 14.80 -7.89
N THR A 111 9.10 15.54 -9.00
CA THR A 111 8.38 16.80 -9.22
C THR A 111 7.20 16.64 -10.19
N SER A 112 6.70 15.42 -10.39
CA SER A 112 5.53 15.16 -11.24
C SER A 112 4.29 14.90 -10.39
N TRP A 113 3.12 15.37 -10.85
CA TRP A 113 1.82 15.03 -10.27
C TRP A 113 1.48 13.54 -10.37
N LEU A 114 2.16 12.79 -11.24
CA LEU A 114 1.98 11.34 -11.34
C LEU A 114 2.33 10.63 -10.02
N THR A 115 3.38 11.07 -9.33
CA THR A 115 3.85 10.45 -8.08
C THR A 115 2.81 10.47 -6.96
N PRO A 116 2.28 11.63 -6.54
CA PRO A 116 1.26 11.68 -5.49
C PRO A 116 -0.07 11.05 -5.92
N LEU A 117 -0.41 11.04 -7.21
CA LEU A 117 -1.61 10.37 -7.72
C LEU A 117 -1.51 8.84 -7.60
N LEU A 118 -0.40 8.26 -8.05
CA LEU A 118 -0.16 6.81 -7.94
C LEU A 118 -0.06 6.37 -6.48
N ALA A 119 0.63 7.15 -5.64
CA ALA A 119 0.72 6.87 -4.20
C ALA A 119 -0.64 6.96 -3.49
N SER A 120 -1.61 7.69 -4.05
CA SER A 120 -2.97 7.81 -3.49
C SER A 120 -3.93 6.71 -3.95
N LEU A 121 -3.54 5.83 -4.87
CA LEU A 121 -4.43 4.77 -5.38
C LEU A 121 -4.87 3.78 -4.28
N PRO A 122 -3.98 3.24 -3.42
CA PRO A 122 -4.41 2.36 -2.34
C PRO A 122 -5.41 2.96 -1.35
N PRO A 123 -5.18 4.16 -0.77
CA PRO A 123 -6.17 4.77 0.12
C PRO A 123 -7.44 5.21 -0.63
N TRP A 124 -7.35 5.52 -1.92
CA TRP A 124 -8.53 5.80 -2.75
C TRP A 124 -9.46 4.58 -2.87
N TRP A 125 -8.93 3.39 -3.14
CA TRP A 125 -9.77 2.19 -3.16
C TRP A 125 -10.41 1.90 -1.81
N ARG A 126 -9.69 2.11 -0.70
CA ARG A 126 -10.27 1.98 0.65
C ARG A 126 -11.36 2.99 0.93
N LEU A 127 -11.21 4.22 0.47
CA LEU A 127 -12.23 5.26 0.55
C LEU A 127 -13.51 4.81 -0.19
N LEU A 128 -13.38 4.30 -1.42
CA LEU A 128 -14.51 3.77 -2.18
C LEU A 128 -15.19 2.59 -1.47
N GLN A 129 -14.42 1.68 -0.89
CA GLN A 129 -14.97 0.58 -0.08
C GLN A 129 -15.72 1.11 1.15
N CYS A 130 -15.23 2.16 1.80
CA CYS A 130 -15.91 2.78 2.94
C CYS A 130 -17.26 3.37 2.54
N PHE A 131 -17.33 4.09 1.41
CA PHE A 131 -18.59 4.59 0.87
C PHE A 131 -19.54 3.47 0.47
N ARG A 132 -19.03 2.42 -0.18
CA ARG A 132 -19.82 1.25 -0.56
C ARG A 132 -20.45 0.57 0.67
N ARG A 133 -19.65 0.36 1.72
CA ARG A 133 -20.12 -0.27 2.97
C ARG A 133 -21.11 0.61 3.71
N TYR A 134 -20.89 1.92 3.75
CA TYR A 134 -21.88 2.84 4.29
C TYR A 134 -23.21 2.75 3.55
N ARG A 135 -23.20 2.68 2.21
CA ARG A 135 -24.41 2.49 1.41
C ARG A 135 -25.13 1.17 1.73
N ASP A 136 -24.39 0.09 2.01
CA ASP A 136 -24.98 -1.23 2.29
C ASP A 136 -25.51 -1.38 3.72
N SER A 137 -24.79 -0.85 4.73
CA SER A 137 -25.13 -1.07 6.14
C SER A 137 -25.74 0.13 6.86
N ASN A 138 -25.64 1.33 6.27
CA ASN A 138 -25.99 2.62 6.88
C ASN A 138 -25.22 2.93 8.19
N GLU A 139 -24.12 2.24 8.45
CA GLU A 139 -23.31 2.40 9.66
C GLU A 139 -22.30 3.55 9.51
N LYS A 140 -22.48 4.62 10.30
CA LYS A 140 -21.65 5.83 10.23
C LYS A 140 -20.16 5.58 10.46
N VAL A 141 -19.80 4.50 11.16
CA VAL A 141 -18.39 4.11 11.38
C VAL A 141 -17.61 3.97 10.06
N HIS A 142 -18.29 3.57 8.97
CA HIS A 142 -17.67 3.47 7.66
C HIS A 142 -17.30 4.83 7.08
N LEU A 143 -18.11 5.87 7.29
CA LEU A 143 -17.78 7.23 6.87
C LEU A 143 -16.63 7.82 7.69
N ILE A 144 -16.58 7.52 8.99
CA ILE A 144 -15.46 7.92 9.85
C ILE A 144 -14.16 7.27 9.33
N ASN A 145 -14.20 5.96 9.00
CA ASN A 145 -13.06 5.30 8.36
C ASN A 145 -12.73 5.92 6.98
N GLY A 146 -13.74 6.30 6.20
CA GLY A 146 -13.55 7.03 4.95
C GLY A 146 -12.78 8.34 5.17
N ALA A 147 -13.13 9.12 6.19
CA ALA A 147 -12.42 10.36 6.53
C ALA A 147 -10.94 10.13 6.88
N LYS A 148 -10.59 8.98 7.50
CA LYS A 148 -9.19 8.57 7.71
C LYS A 148 -8.44 8.42 6.38
N TYR A 149 -9.02 7.72 5.41
CA TYR A 149 -8.38 7.55 4.09
C TYR A 149 -8.33 8.87 3.31
N THR A 150 -9.34 9.72 3.44
CA THR A 150 -9.32 11.08 2.88
C THR A 150 -8.16 11.90 3.45
N SER A 151 -7.90 11.86 4.76
CA SER A 151 -6.73 12.58 5.32
C SER A 151 -5.40 12.04 4.80
N SER A 152 -5.30 10.74 4.54
CA SER A 152 -4.09 10.12 3.97
C SER A 152 -3.86 10.55 2.52
N ILE A 153 -4.92 10.60 1.71
CA ILE A 153 -4.87 11.12 0.33
C ILE A 153 -4.44 12.59 0.34
N LEU A 154 -5.06 13.42 1.20
CA LEU A 154 -4.70 14.83 1.32
C LEU A 154 -3.22 15.03 1.71
N ALA A 155 -2.73 14.28 2.71
CA ALA A 155 -1.32 14.35 3.12
C ALA A 155 -0.37 13.98 1.96
N THR A 156 -0.76 12.99 1.15
CA THR A 156 0.02 12.53 -0.01
C THR A 156 0.03 13.56 -1.13
N LEU A 157 -1.12 14.13 -1.47
CA LEU A 157 -1.24 15.21 -2.46
C LEU A 157 -0.49 16.47 -2.04
N MET A 158 -0.53 16.85 -0.76
CA MET A 158 0.23 17.99 -0.24
C MET A 158 1.73 17.76 -0.27
N ASN A 159 2.20 16.53 -0.02
CA ASN A 159 3.62 16.21 -0.20
C ASN A 159 4.05 16.38 -1.65
N GLY A 160 3.20 15.96 -2.60
CA GLY A 160 3.40 16.21 -4.02
C GLY A 160 3.46 17.71 -4.35
N MET A 161 2.48 18.47 -3.88
CA MET A 161 2.44 19.93 -4.06
C MET A 161 3.69 20.63 -3.53
N ARG A 162 4.18 20.20 -2.35
CA ARG A 162 5.43 20.68 -1.73
C ARG A 162 6.64 20.39 -2.60
N LYS A 163 6.75 19.19 -3.19
CA LYS A 163 7.86 18.83 -4.08
C LYS A 163 7.84 19.59 -5.40
N ILE A 164 6.64 19.90 -5.91
CA ILE A 164 6.46 20.60 -7.20
C ILE A 164 6.71 22.11 -7.07
N HIS A 165 6.13 22.76 -6.06
CA HIS A 165 6.22 24.22 -5.93
C HIS A 165 7.33 24.69 -4.99
N GLY A 166 7.71 23.89 -3.99
CA GLY A 166 8.84 24.19 -3.10
C GLY A 166 8.69 25.44 -2.21
N THR A 167 7.47 25.96 -2.01
CA THR A 167 7.27 27.20 -1.24
C THR A 167 7.12 26.92 0.27
N GLN A 168 7.45 27.91 1.11
CA GLN A 168 7.26 27.83 2.56
C GLN A 168 5.79 27.56 2.95
N LEU A 169 4.84 28.13 2.21
CA LEU A 169 3.42 27.86 2.40
C LEU A 169 3.10 26.37 2.19
N THR A 170 3.57 25.77 1.10
CA THR A 170 3.32 24.33 0.83
C THR A 170 3.99 23.41 1.85
N LEU A 171 5.15 23.82 2.39
CA LEU A 171 5.81 23.11 3.49
C LEU A 171 4.95 23.15 4.76
N CYS A 172 4.51 24.34 5.19
CA CYS A 172 3.66 24.49 6.38
C CYS A 172 2.35 23.71 6.25
N LEU A 173 1.67 23.83 5.11
CA LEU A 173 0.42 23.09 4.84
C LEU A 173 0.64 21.57 4.88
N TRP A 174 1.71 21.08 4.26
CA TRP A 174 2.05 19.66 4.30
C TRP A 174 2.32 19.16 5.72
N ILE A 175 3.05 19.92 6.54
CA ILE A 175 3.33 19.56 7.95
C ILE A 175 2.02 19.47 8.74
N VAL A 176 1.15 20.48 8.66
CA VAL A 176 -0.13 20.50 9.38
C VAL A 176 -1.03 19.33 8.96
N ILE A 177 -1.18 19.11 7.65
CA ILE A 177 -2.04 18.04 7.12
C ILE A 177 -1.45 16.66 7.46
N SER A 178 -0.12 16.51 7.41
CA SER A 178 0.54 15.26 7.81
C SER A 178 0.37 14.99 9.29
N LEU A 179 0.45 16.02 10.16
CA LEU A 179 0.21 15.86 11.59
C LEU A 179 -1.22 15.39 11.87
N ILE A 180 -2.21 16.03 11.23
CA ILE A 180 -3.62 15.61 11.33
C ILE A 180 -3.78 14.16 10.89
N ASN A 181 -3.22 13.79 9.73
CA ASN A 181 -3.30 12.44 9.21
C ASN A 181 -2.64 11.42 10.17
N SER A 182 -1.44 11.70 10.66
CA SER A 182 -0.72 10.81 11.58
C SER A 182 -1.46 10.65 12.91
N CYS A 183 -1.99 11.72 13.49
CA CYS A 183 -2.80 11.64 14.70
C CYS A 183 -4.08 10.83 14.49
N TYR A 184 -4.77 11.04 13.36
CA TYR A 184 -6.00 10.34 13.06
C TYR A 184 -5.76 8.85 12.82
N THR A 185 -4.86 8.49 11.89
CA THR A 185 -4.52 7.09 11.59
C THR A 185 -4.04 6.35 12.84
N SER A 186 -3.13 6.93 13.62
CA SER A 186 -2.67 6.31 14.88
C SER A 186 -3.81 6.12 15.88
N THR A 187 -4.70 7.10 16.01
CA THR A 187 -5.86 6.99 16.91
C THR A 187 -6.82 5.89 16.46
N TRP A 188 -7.02 5.76 15.15
CA TRP A 188 -7.85 4.72 14.56
C TRP A 188 -7.27 3.34 14.84
N ASP A 189 -5.98 3.13 14.58
CA ASP A 189 -5.33 1.84 14.78
C ASP A 189 -5.46 1.41 16.24
N ILE A 190 -5.12 2.29 17.19
CA ILE A 190 -5.18 2.00 18.62
C ILE A 190 -6.62 1.68 19.06
N LYS A 191 -7.60 2.50 18.71
CA LYS A 191 -8.96 2.40 19.27
C LYS A 191 -9.86 1.44 18.51
N MET A 192 -9.83 1.47 17.19
CA MET A 192 -10.77 0.75 16.33
C MET A 192 -10.22 -0.63 15.97
N ASP A 193 -8.99 -0.69 15.45
CA ASP A 193 -8.44 -1.93 14.90
C ASP A 193 -7.92 -2.84 16.03
N TRP A 194 -7.10 -2.28 16.94
CA TRP A 194 -6.62 -3.00 18.11
C TRP A 194 -7.67 -3.12 19.22
N GLY A 195 -8.63 -2.18 19.29
CA GLY A 195 -9.65 -2.16 20.33
C GLY A 195 -9.09 -1.81 21.71
N LEU A 196 -8.03 -1.01 21.77
CA LEU A 196 -7.39 -0.57 23.00
C LEU A 196 -8.09 0.66 23.58
N MET A 197 -7.85 0.94 24.87
CA MET A 197 -8.41 2.09 25.59
C MET A 197 -9.93 2.08 25.80
N GLN A 198 -10.57 0.91 25.72
CA GLN A 198 -11.97 0.76 26.12
C GLN A 198 -12.07 0.79 27.65
N LYS A 199 -12.70 1.84 28.21
CA LYS A 199 -12.84 2.05 29.66
C LYS A 199 -13.93 1.19 30.31
N GLN A 200 -14.87 0.66 29.52
CA GLN A 200 -16.02 -0.13 29.97
C GLN A 200 -15.97 -1.56 29.40
N SER A 201 -14.83 -2.21 29.51
CA SER A 201 -14.66 -3.60 29.11
C SER A 201 -14.26 -4.46 30.30
N GLN A 202 -14.60 -5.74 30.23
CA GLN A 202 -14.28 -6.76 31.25
C GLN A 202 -12.77 -6.93 31.45
N TYR A 203 -11.95 -6.45 30.50
CA TYR A 203 -10.50 -6.49 30.55
C TYR A 203 -9.92 -5.08 30.42
N ARG A 204 -9.14 -4.64 31.40
CA ARG A 204 -8.56 -3.28 31.46
C ARG A 204 -7.89 -2.91 30.13
N PHE A 205 -8.47 -1.92 29.45
CA PHE A 205 -7.99 -1.36 28.17
C PHE A 205 -8.11 -2.25 26.92
N LEU A 206 -8.80 -3.40 26.95
CA LEU A 206 -9.04 -4.24 25.76
C LEU A 206 -10.53 -4.42 25.50
N ARG A 207 -10.94 -4.55 24.23
CA ARG A 207 -12.33 -4.93 23.88
C ARG A 207 -12.76 -6.29 24.46
N ASN A 208 -14.06 -6.45 24.70
CA ASN A 208 -14.65 -7.67 25.30
C ASN A 208 -14.49 -8.92 24.41
N GLU A 209 -14.61 -8.76 23.10
CA GLU A 209 -14.50 -9.86 22.12
C GLU A 209 -13.04 -10.07 21.67
N LEU A 210 -12.36 -11.04 22.28
CA LEU A 210 -10.97 -11.35 21.98
C LEU A 210 -10.86 -12.56 21.03
N VAL A 211 -10.44 -12.31 19.79
CA VAL A 211 -10.12 -13.37 18.81
C VAL A 211 -8.82 -14.10 19.18
N PHE A 212 -7.90 -13.42 19.88
CA PHE A 212 -6.59 -13.95 20.27
C PHE A 212 -6.37 -13.86 21.79
N HIS A 213 -5.53 -14.75 22.31
CA HIS A 213 -5.17 -14.79 23.72
C HIS A 213 -4.52 -13.48 24.18
N ARG A 214 -4.86 -13.04 25.41
CA ARG A 214 -4.51 -11.70 25.95
C ARG A 214 -3.02 -11.34 25.83
N TRP A 215 -2.13 -12.25 26.19
CA TRP A 215 -0.68 -12.02 26.15
C TRP A 215 -0.16 -11.80 24.73
N VAL A 216 -0.72 -12.52 23.75
CA VAL A 216 -0.37 -12.35 22.32
C VAL A 216 -0.76 -10.95 21.86
N LYS A 217 -1.95 -10.47 22.23
CA LYS A 217 -2.39 -9.11 21.87
C LYS A 217 -1.49 -8.03 22.45
N TYR A 218 -1.17 -8.08 23.74
CA TYR A 218 -0.28 -7.06 24.35
C TYR A 218 1.11 -7.07 23.72
N ASN A 219 1.70 -8.25 23.48
CA ASN A 219 3.01 -8.34 22.83
C ASN A 219 2.96 -7.87 21.38
N ALA A 220 1.92 -8.23 20.61
CA ALA A 220 1.76 -7.80 19.23
C ALA A 220 1.63 -6.28 19.11
N VAL A 221 0.93 -5.62 20.05
CA VAL A 221 0.86 -4.14 20.12
C VAL A 221 2.24 -3.55 20.37
N VAL A 222 3.00 -4.07 21.34
CA VAL A 222 4.35 -3.55 21.67
C VAL A 222 5.30 -3.73 20.48
N VAL A 223 5.25 -4.87 19.80
CA VAL A 223 6.07 -5.14 18.61
C VAL A 223 5.65 -4.22 17.45
N SER A 224 4.35 -4.02 17.24
CA SER A 224 3.83 -3.16 16.18
C SER A 224 4.18 -1.68 16.38
N VAL A 225 4.23 -1.19 17.63
CA VAL A 225 4.61 0.21 17.94
C VAL A 225 6.13 0.42 17.88
N ARG A 226 6.94 -0.62 18.14
CA ARG A 226 8.41 -0.55 18.05
C ARG A 226 8.96 -0.70 16.62
N GLY A 227 8.14 -1.17 15.68
CA GLY A 227 8.52 -1.37 14.28
C GLY A 227 8.23 -0.20 13.34
N VAL A 228 7.76 0.94 13.87
CA VAL A 228 7.58 2.21 13.14
C VAL A 228 8.81 3.09 13.32
#